data_AF-A0A4D4L733-F1
#
_entry.id   AF-A0A4D4L733-F1
#
_cell.length_a   1.000
_cell.length_b   1.000
_cell.length_c   1.000
_cell.angle_alpha   90.00
_cell.angle_beta   90.00
_cell.angle_gamma   90.00
#
_symmetry.space_group_name_H-M   'P 1'
#
loop_
_entity.id
_entity.type
_entity.pdbx_description
1 polymer ?
#
loop_
_entity_poly.entity_id
_entity_poly.type
_entity_poly.pdbx_seq_one_letter_code
_entity_poly.pdbx_strand_id
1 'polypeptide(L)'
;MIGLVAGVVCSWAVSLKYKLGFDDSLDVVGVHLVGGLIGTLLVGVLATDGVGGVSQLGKQALGAFTVLLYSFAVSWVLAKLIDVTIGFRASEDDELGGVDQAFHAETAYDFSAVGGSPRSTVPAAGQSGASASQKPHNKKVDA
;
A
#
# COMPACT_ATOMS: atom_id res chain seq x y z
N MET A 1 9.46 29.12 2.47
CA MET A 1 10.59 28.44 3.16
C MET A 1 10.23 27.04 3.62
N ILE A 2 9.22 26.87 4.49
CA ILE A 2 8.80 25.55 5.00
C ILE A 2 8.56 24.54 3.87
N GLY A 3 7.77 24.90 2.84
CA GLY A 3 7.50 24.00 1.71
C GLY A 3 8.73 23.59 0.90
N LEU A 4 9.73 24.46 0.78
CA LEU A 4 10.99 24.12 0.08
C LEU A 4 11.79 23.10 0.90
N VAL A 5 11.94 23.34 2.20
CA VAL A 5 12.66 22.43 3.10
C VAL A 5 11.93 21.08 3.19
N ALA A 6 10.61 21.10 3.43
CA ALA A 6 9.80 19.90 3.51
C ALA A 6 9.84 19.12 2.18
N GLY A 7 9.70 19.79 1.02
CA GLY A 7 9.73 19.13 -0.28
C GLY A 7 11.05 18.39 -0.56
N VAL A 8 12.19 19.04 -0.27
CA VAL A 8 13.51 18.41 -0.45
C VAL A 8 13.70 17.23 0.50
N VAL A 9 13.38 17.42 1.79
CA VAL A 9 13.63 16.38 2.79
C VAL A 9 12.65 15.21 2.65
N CYS A 10 11.37 15.45 2.32
CA CYS A 10 10.41 14.37 2.07
C CYS A 10 10.78 13.54 0.84
N SER A 11 11.21 14.17 -0.27
CA SER A 11 11.69 13.46 -1.46
C SER A 11 12.86 12.53 -1.15
N TRP A 12 13.80 13.01 -0.33
CA TRP A 12 14.89 12.19 0.17
C TRP A 12 14.42 11.07 1.12
N ALA A 13 13.49 11.37 2.03
CA ALA A 13 12.97 10.40 3.01
C ALA A 13 12.24 9.23 2.35
N VAL A 14 11.49 9.47 1.27
CA VAL A 14 10.85 8.40 0.47
C VAL A 14 11.89 7.40 -0.05
N SER A 15 13.08 7.87 -0.43
CA SER A 15 14.15 7.00 -0.92
C SER A 15 14.70 6.06 0.17
N LEU A 16 14.42 6.34 1.45
CA LEU A 16 14.91 5.54 2.57
C LEU A 16 14.25 4.16 2.63
N LYS A 17 13.03 4.00 2.10
CA LYS A 17 12.32 2.71 2.05
C LYS A 17 13.08 1.65 1.28
N TYR A 18 13.73 2.03 0.18
CA TYR A 18 14.56 1.12 -0.63
C TYR A 18 15.86 0.71 0.05
N LYS A 19 16.36 1.51 0.99
CA LYS A 19 17.56 1.20 1.77
C LYS A 19 17.28 0.35 3.00
N LEU A 20 16.14 0.61 3.65
CA LEU A 20 15.74 -0.07 4.89
C LEU A 20 14.84 -1.28 4.66
N GLY A 21 14.35 -1.48 3.43
CA GLY A 21 13.61 -2.68 3.03
C GLY A 21 12.18 -2.74 3.59
N PHE A 22 11.58 -1.61 3.93
CA PHE A 22 10.17 -1.55 4.34
C PHE A 22 9.27 -1.18 3.16
N ASP A 23 8.07 -1.74 3.13
CA ASP A 23 7.02 -1.45 2.14
C ASP A 23 6.10 -0.35 2.67
N ASP A 24 6.41 0.89 2.30
CA ASP A 24 5.49 2.03 2.45
C ASP A 24 4.88 2.32 1.09
N SER A 25 3.76 1.66 0.81
CA SER A 25 3.16 1.59 -0.53
C SER A 25 2.71 2.95 -1.05
N LEU A 26 2.33 3.87 -0.17
CA LEU A 26 1.85 5.22 -0.50
C LEU A 26 2.78 6.35 0.01
N ASP A 27 3.99 6.02 0.47
CA ASP A 27 4.96 7.00 0.98
C ASP A 27 4.44 7.83 2.18
N VAL A 28 3.57 7.25 3.00
CA VAL A 28 2.93 7.95 4.13
C VAL A 28 3.98 8.36 5.17
N VAL A 29 4.96 7.49 5.45
CA VAL A 29 6.04 7.82 6.40
C VAL A 29 6.93 8.92 5.83
N GLY A 30 7.33 8.80 4.56
CA GLY A 30 8.21 9.76 3.91
C GLY A 30 7.61 11.16 3.76
N VAL A 31 6.32 11.26 3.46
CA VAL A 31 5.66 12.56 3.20
C VAL A 31 4.95 13.10 4.43
N HIS A 32 4.17 12.28 5.14
CA HIS A 32 3.34 12.75 6.25
C HIS A 32 4.09 12.80 7.58
N LEU A 33 4.84 11.75 7.94
CA LEU A 33 5.60 11.75 9.20
C LEU A 33 6.75 12.75 9.14
N VAL A 34 7.64 12.61 8.14
CA VAL A 34 8.82 13.48 8.02
C VAL A 34 8.41 14.92 7.72
N GLY A 35 7.48 15.14 6.78
CA GLY A 35 6.97 16.47 6.47
C GLY A 35 6.26 17.12 7.66
N GLY A 36 5.45 16.36 8.40
CA GLY A 36 4.75 16.81 9.59
C GLY A 36 5.69 17.20 10.73
N LEU A 37 6.74 16.40 10.99
CA LEU A 37 7.77 16.72 11.98
C LEU A 37 8.52 18.01 11.61
N ILE A 38 9.01 18.09 10.37
CA ILE A 38 9.75 19.27 9.90
C ILE A 38 8.88 20.52 9.95
N GLY A 39 7.64 20.44 9.47
CA GLY A 39 6.68 21.54 9.50
C GLY A 39 6.43 22.03 10.93
N THR A 40 6.09 21.11 11.83
CA THR A 40 5.80 21.43 13.25
C THR A 40 7.00 22.05 13.96
N LEU A 41 8.20 21.51 13.75
CA LEU A 41 9.43 22.06 14.35
C LEU A 41 9.78 23.44 13.77
N LEU A 42 9.59 23.65 12.47
CA LEU A 42 9.83 24.95 11.83
C LEU A 42 8.87 26.03 12.32
N VAL A 43 7.64 25.69 12.73
CA VAL A 43 6.76 26.65 13.43
C VAL A 43 7.42 27.15 14.71
N GLY A 44 8.14 26.31 15.43
CA GLY A 44 8.86 26.70 16.64
C GLY A 44 9.89 27.80 16.43
N VAL A 45 10.49 27.85 15.24
CA VAL A 45 11.53 28.82 14.88
C VAL A 45 10.96 30.04 14.13
N LEU A 46 9.98 29.81 13.25
CA LEU A 46 9.49 30.80 12.29
C LEU A 46 8.19 31.50 12.71
N ALA A 47 7.63 31.18 13.87
CA ALA A 47 6.46 31.88 14.38
C ALA A 47 6.75 33.38 14.59
N THR A 48 5.81 34.23 14.18
CA THR A 48 5.91 35.70 14.22
C THR A 48 5.48 36.26 15.58
N ASP A 49 5.45 37.59 15.74
CA ASP A 49 4.89 38.25 16.94
C ASP A 49 5.59 37.92 18.27
N GLY A 50 6.89 37.60 18.19
CA GLY A 50 7.70 37.30 19.37
C GLY A 50 7.40 35.95 20.03
N VAL A 51 6.54 35.12 19.43
CA VAL A 51 6.21 33.79 19.96
C VAL A 51 7.11 32.67 19.43
N GLY A 52 8.06 32.98 18.54
CA GLY A 52 9.09 32.04 18.08
C GLY A 52 10.26 31.89 19.05
N GLY A 53 11.19 30.98 18.73
CA GLY A 53 12.46 30.79 19.46
C GLY A 53 12.49 29.51 20.30
N VAL A 54 13.53 29.36 21.12
CA VAL A 54 13.86 28.08 21.80
C VAL A 54 12.71 27.56 22.67
N SER A 55 12.00 28.43 23.38
CA SER A 55 10.84 28.05 24.21
C SER A 55 9.72 27.44 23.37
N GLN A 56 9.40 28.04 22.23
CA GLN A 56 8.35 27.56 21.34
C GLN A 56 8.78 26.30 20.58
N LEU A 57 10.04 26.24 20.14
CA LEU A 57 10.61 25.02 19.57
C LEU A 57 10.51 23.84 20.54
N GLY A 58 10.79 24.06 21.83
CA GLY A 58 10.63 23.04 22.87
C GLY A 58 9.19 22.54 22.99
N LYS A 59 8.21 23.45 22.99
CA LYS A 59 6.78 23.09 23.03
C LYS A 59 6.35 22.30 21.79
N GLN A 60 6.79 22.74 20.60
CA GLN A 60 6.47 22.05 19.35
C GLN A 60 7.13 20.68 19.25
N ALA A 61 8.38 20.55 19.69
CA ALA A 61 9.06 19.27 19.78
C ALA A 61 8.33 18.33 20.73
N LEU A 62 7.97 18.80 21.93
CA LEU A 62 7.23 17.99 22.90
C LEU A 62 5.91 17.49 22.30
N GLY A 63 5.12 18.38 21.68
CA GLY A 63 3.86 18.00 21.04
C GLY A 63 4.06 16.98 19.91
N ALA A 64 4.98 17.28 18.98
CA ALA A 64 5.26 16.44 17.82
C ALA A 64 5.71 15.03 18.21
N PHE A 65 6.67 14.90 19.14
CA PHE A 65 7.17 13.60 19.58
C PHE A 65 6.17 12.86 20.48
N THR A 66 5.34 13.58 21.25
CA THR A 66 4.26 12.94 22.01
C THR A 66 3.24 12.30 21.07
N VAL A 67 2.80 13.03 20.04
CA VAL A 67 1.85 12.48 19.04
C VAL A 67 2.49 11.35 18.25
N LEU A 68 3.77 11.47 17.87
CA LEU A 68 4.51 10.40 17.19
C LEU A 68 4.53 9.12 18.03
N LEU A 69 4.96 9.20 19.29
CA LEU A 69 5.06 8.04 20.16
C LEU A 69 3.69 7.42 20.44
N TYR A 70 2.69 8.26 20.74
CA TYR A 70 1.33 7.79 21.00
C TYR A 70 0.75 7.08 19.78
N SER A 71 0.76 7.74 18.62
CA SER A 71 0.17 7.19 17.39
C SER A 71 0.87 5.90 16.95
N PHE A 72 2.21 5.85 17.01
CA PHE A 72 2.96 4.64 16.69
C PHE A 72 2.66 3.49 17.66
N ALA A 73 2.73 3.75 18.97
CA ALA A 73 2.54 2.71 19.99
C ALA A 73 1.11 2.15 19.95
N VAL A 74 0.11 3.02 19.92
CA VAL A 74 -1.30 2.59 19.88
C VAL A 74 -1.61 1.85 18.58
N SER A 75 -1.17 2.39 17.43
CA SER A 75 -1.40 1.71 16.14
C SER A 75 -0.70 0.36 16.08
N TRP A 76 0.53 0.25 16.57
CA TRP A 76 1.25 -1.02 16.65
C TRP A 76 0.47 -2.04 17.49
N VAL A 77 0.03 -1.66 18.69
CA VAL A 77 -0.70 -2.56 19.58
C VAL A 77 -2.00 -3.02 18.93
N LEU A 78 -2.77 -2.12 18.34
CA LEU A 78 -4.02 -2.46 17.66
C LEU A 78 -3.78 -3.35 16.45
N ALA A 79 -2.82 -3.01 15.59
CA ALA A 79 -2.47 -3.81 14.43
C ALA A 79 -2.03 -5.22 14.85
N LYS A 80 -1.21 -5.35 15.90
CA LYS A 80 -0.80 -6.66 16.43
C LYS A 80 -1.94 -7.45 17.05
N LEU A 81 -2.86 -6.79 17.75
CA LEU A 81 -4.05 -7.45 18.29
C LEU A 81 -4.95 -8.00 17.16
N ILE A 82 -5.13 -7.25 16.08
CA ILE A 82 -5.90 -7.71 14.91
C ILE A 82 -5.17 -8.88 14.22
N ASP A 83 -3.86 -8.74 14.02
CA ASP A 83 -2.99 -9.74 13.39
C ASP A 83 -3.07 -11.10 14.11
N VAL A 84 -3.06 -11.12 15.44
CA VAL A 84 -3.12 -12.38 16.22
C VAL A 84 -4.54 -12.93 16.42
N THR A 85 -5.59 -12.14 16.21
CA THR A 85 -6.98 -12.58 16.47
C THR A 85 -7.69 -13.05 15.22
N ILE A 86 -7.66 -12.25 14.15
CA ILE A 86 -8.38 -12.54 12.90
C ILE A 86 -7.47 -12.56 11.66
N GLY A 87 -6.23 -12.07 11.80
CA GLY A 87 -5.32 -11.85 10.68
C GLY A 87 -5.52 -10.46 10.07
N PHE A 88 -4.44 -9.70 9.93
CA PHE A 88 -4.50 -8.33 9.40
C PHE A 88 -4.36 -8.27 7.87
N ARG A 89 -3.66 -9.24 7.28
CA ARG A 89 -3.32 -9.30 5.86
C ARG A 89 -4.20 -10.32 5.14
N ALA A 90 -4.54 -10.04 3.88
CA ALA A 90 -5.24 -11.00 3.02
C ALA A 90 -4.39 -12.27 2.79
N SER A 91 -5.02 -13.36 2.39
CA SER A 91 -4.28 -14.58 2.04
C SER A 91 -3.43 -14.36 0.78
N GLU A 92 -2.35 -15.12 0.60
CA GLU A 92 -1.51 -14.99 -0.60
C GLU A 92 -2.28 -15.23 -1.89
N ASP A 93 -3.22 -16.19 -1.89
CA ASP A 93 -4.09 -16.47 -3.04
C ASP A 93 -5.02 -15.28 -3.34
N ASP A 94 -5.58 -14.63 -2.31
CA ASP A 94 -6.45 -13.45 -2.47
C ASP A 94 -5.65 -12.20 -2.90
N GLU A 95 -4.41 -12.05 -2.44
CA GLU A 95 -3.52 -10.96 -2.87
C GLU A 95 -3.13 -11.12 -4.34
N LEU A 96 -2.82 -12.34 -4.79
CA LEU A 96 -2.48 -12.64 -6.18
C LEU A 96 -3.71 -12.57 -7.11
N GLY A 97 -4.87 -13.03 -6.63
CA GLY A 97 -6.13 -12.99 -7.36
C GLY A 97 -6.74 -11.59 -7.50
N GLY A 98 -6.26 -10.64 -6.69
CA GLY A 98 -6.75 -9.27 -6.64
C GLY A 98 -7.81 -9.09 -5.56
N VAL A 99 -7.52 -8.16 -4.64
CA VAL A 99 -8.36 -7.87 -3.47
C VAL A 99 -9.78 -7.42 -3.88
N ASP A 100 -9.91 -6.72 -5.01
CA ASP A 100 -11.21 -6.29 -5.55
C ASP A 100 -12.10 -7.49 -5.90
N GLN A 101 -11.53 -8.55 -6.48
CA GLN A 101 -12.28 -9.77 -6.79
C GLN A 101 -12.56 -10.58 -5.54
N ALA A 102 -11.56 -10.77 -4.67
CA ALA A 102 -11.68 -11.60 -3.47
C ALA A 102 -12.69 -11.04 -2.44
N PHE A 103 -12.74 -9.72 -2.25
CA PHE A 103 -13.55 -9.09 -1.20
C PHE A 103 -14.74 -8.29 -1.70
N HIS A 104 -14.76 -7.88 -2.97
CA HIS A 104 -15.82 -7.02 -3.52
C HIS A 104 -16.53 -7.63 -4.75
N ALA A 105 -16.08 -8.80 -5.25
CA ALA A 105 -16.64 -9.49 -6.41
C ALA A 105 -16.77 -8.61 -7.67
N GLU A 106 -15.85 -7.66 -7.84
CA GLU A 106 -15.86 -6.68 -8.92
C GLU A 106 -14.49 -6.54 -9.60
N THR A 107 -14.47 -5.97 -10.81
CA THR A 107 -13.24 -5.51 -11.47
C THR A 107 -13.18 -3.99 -11.42
N ALA A 108 -12.00 -3.42 -11.13
CA ALA A 108 -11.80 -1.97 -11.15
C ALA A 108 -12.15 -1.34 -12.52
N TYR A 109 -11.96 -2.11 -13.61
CA TYR A 109 -12.30 -1.71 -14.97
C TYR A 109 -13.03 -2.83 -15.71
N ASP A 110 -14.06 -2.46 -16.46
CA ASP A 110 -14.76 -3.35 -17.39
C ASP A 110 -14.32 -3.06 -18.83
N PHE A 111 -13.43 -3.91 -19.36
CA PHE A 111 -12.95 -3.79 -20.73
C PHE A 111 -13.88 -4.43 -21.77
N SER A 112 -15.00 -5.04 -21.36
CA SER A 112 -15.97 -5.64 -22.28
C SER A 112 -16.67 -4.59 -23.16
N ALA A 113 -16.76 -3.34 -22.71
CA ALA A 113 -17.39 -2.23 -23.44
C ALA A 113 -16.48 -1.57 -24.51
N VAL A 114 -15.15 -1.68 -24.38
CA VAL A 114 -14.18 -1.04 -25.31
C VAL A 114 -13.72 -2.01 -26.42
N GLY A 115 -13.81 -3.31 -26.18
CA GLY A 115 -13.42 -4.35 -27.12
C GLY A 115 -14.62 -5.01 -27.79
N GLY A 116 -15.39 -4.26 -28.59
CA GLY A 116 -16.30 -4.83 -29.57
C GLY A 116 -15.54 -5.58 -30.67
N SER A 117 -14.84 -6.67 -30.33
CA SER A 117 -14.32 -7.61 -31.31
C SER A 117 -15.51 -8.33 -31.93
N PRO A 118 -15.74 -8.25 -33.26
CA PRO A 118 -16.79 -9.04 -33.88
C PRO A 118 -16.48 -10.51 -33.62
N ARG A 119 -17.38 -11.17 -32.88
CA ARG A 119 -17.38 -12.61 -32.69
C ARG A 119 -17.43 -13.23 -34.09
N SER A 120 -16.29 -13.64 -34.61
CA SER A 120 -16.22 -14.39 -35.87
C SER A 120 -16.97 -15.69 -35.62
N THR A 121 -18.22 -15.74 -36.07
CA THR A 121 -19.03 -16.95 -36.14
C THR A 121 -18.42 -17.83 -37.20
N VAL A 122 -17.35 -18.56 -36.85
CA VAL A 122 -16.91 -19.70 -37.65
C VAL A 122 -18.02 -20.74 -37.50
N PRO A 123 -18.75 -21.10 -38.58
CA PRO A 123 -19.72 -22.18 -38.51
C PRO A 123 -18.96 -23.45 -38.19
N ALA A 124 -19.44 -24.23 -37.22
CA ALA A 124 -18.93 -25.55 -36.91
C ALA A 124 -19.14 -26.47 -38.12
N ALA A 125 -18.17 -26.48 -39.05
CA ALA A 125 -18.06 -27.49 -40.09
C ALA A 125 -17.60 -28.78 -39.42
N GLY A 126 -18.41 -29.82 -39.56
CA GLY A 126 -18.37 -31.03 -38.76
C GLY A 126 -17.04 -31.77 -38.74
N GLN A 127 -16.75 -32.36 -37.58
CA GLN A 127 -15.88 -33.52 -37.47
C GLN A 127 -16.70 -34.67 -36.90
N SER A 128 -17.29 -35.42 -37.81
CA SER A 128 -17.79 -36.77 -37.60
C SER A 128 -16.63 -37.77 -37.61
N GLY A 129 -16.47 -38.52 -36.53
CA GLY A 129 -15.87 -39.85 -36.54
C GLY A 129 -14.39 -39.96 -36.17
N ALA A 130 -14.11 -40.47 -34.96
CA ALA A 130 -13.43 -41.75 -34.75
C ALA A 130 -13.11 -41.95 -33.26
N SER A 131 -13.71 -42.99 -32.69
CA SER A 131 -13.44 -43.51 -31.35
C SER A 131 -12.03 -44.12 -31.29
N ALA A 132 -11.19 -43.60 -30.40
CA ALA A 132 -9.97 -44.29 -29.96
C ALA A 132 -9.83 -44.18 -28.43
N SER A 133 -10.00 -45.33 -27.78
CA SER A 133 -9.85 -45.57 -26.34
C SER A 133 -8.42 -45.24 -25.87
N GLN A 134 -8.27 -44.31 -24.93
CA GLN A 134 -7.01 -44.03 -24.24
C GLN A 134 -7.09 -44.49 -22.77
N LYS A 135 -6.22 -45.44 -22.41
CA LYS A 135 -5.98 -45.93 -21.04
C LYS A 135 -5.40 -44.83 -20.14
N PRO A 136 -5.68 -44.85 -18.82
CA PRO A 136 -5.17 -43.83 -17.90
C PRO A 136 -3.69 -44.09 -17.57
N HIS A 137 -2.83 -43.11 -17.86
CA HIS A 137 -1.45 -43.13 -17.39
C HIS A 137 -1.35 -42.32 -16.10
N ASN A 138 -1.21 -43.04 -14.98
CA ASN A 138 -0.93 -42.47 -13.66
C ASN A 138 0.57 -42.16 -13.56
N LYS A 139 0.96 -40.91 -13.28
CA LYS A 139 2.31 -40.57 -12.85
C LYS A 139 2.24 -39.56 -11.71
N LYS A 140 2.43 -40.07 -10.49
CA LYS A 140 2.82 -39.31 -9.30
C LYS A 140 4.20 -38.69 -9.56
N VAL A 141 4.39 -37.45 -9.14
CA VAL A 141 5.71 -36.84 -8.95
C VAL A 141 5.69 -36.19 -7.56
N ASP A 142 6.32 -36.90 -6.64
CA ASP A 142 6.75 -36.42 -5.33
C ASP A 142 8.21 -35.96 -5.46
N ALA A 143 8.51 -34.74 -5.03
CA ALA A 143 9.74 -34.22 -4.41
C ALA A 143 9.79 -32.69 -4.51
#